data_AF-A0A3B8L9V4-F1
#
_entry.id   AF-A0A3B8L9V4-F1
#
_cell.length_a   1.000
_cell.length_b   1.000
_cell.length_c   1.000
_cell.angle_alpha   90.00
_cell.angle_beta   90.00
_cell.angle_gamma   90.00
#
_symmetry.space_group_name_H-M   'P 1'
#
loop_
_entity.id
_entity.type
_entity.pdbx_description
1 polymer ?
#
loop_
_entity_poly.entity_id
_entity_poly.type
_entity_poly.pdbx_seq_one_letter_code
_entity_poly.pdbx_strand_id
1 'polypeptide(L)'
;MTLEEQVETLANLGVQLNEGISIDDLLYSFDRRKYERRPFDILLFMMGSEVEREPWGRSFSSQVWNFDTECVYGPGSYTKIVERLCLLAGMPELVTDLRDDVDLHSGEAWLRYTIDGKERHWTVEVMDDWVDSMTLSYVMADIERDGKHFYSKDNGQAMILFYLDTEAAKELNRLSDHALTPVLLDS
;
A
#
# COMPACT_ATOMS: atom_id res chain seq x y z
N MET A 1 9.74 4.57 -23.27
CA MET A 1 10.50 4.07 -22.12
C MET A 1 10.27 2.57 -22.06
N THR A 2 11.33 1.79 -22.11
CA THR A 2 11.25 0.32 -22.00
C THR A 2 10.77 -0.08 -20.60
N LEU A 3 10.32 -1.32 -20.43
CA LEU A 3 9.93 -1.82 -19.10
C LEU A 3 11.11 -1.78 -18.11
N GLU A 4 12.31 -2.14 -18.56
CA GLU A 4 13.52 -2.12 -17.73
C GLU A 4 13.87 -0.71 -17.28
N GLU A 5 13.81 0.28 -18.18
CA GLU A 5 14.02 1.70 -17.84
C GLU A 5 12.98 2.19 -16.82
N GLN A 6 11.73 1.75 -16.93
CA GLN A 6 10.68 2.08 -15.95
C GLN A 6 11.00 1.49 -14.58
N VAL A 7 11.39 0.22 -14.51
CA VAL A 7 11.76 -0.44 -13.24
C VAL A 7 13.00 0.20 -12.61
N GLU A 8 14.02 0.51 -13.41
CA GLU A 8 15.22 1.24 -12.94
C GLU A 8 14.85 2.63 -12.41
N THR A 9 13.96 3.34 -13.11
CA THR A 9 13.44 4.64 -12.67
C THR A 9 12.73 4.53 -11.32
N LEU A 10 11.84 3.55 -11.14
CA LEU A 10 11.17 3.32 -9.86
C LEU A 10 12.17 2.96 -8.75
N ALA A 11 13.18 2.15 -9.05
CA ALA A 11 14.20 1.76 -8.07
C ALA A 11 14.99 2.95 -7.54
N ASN A 12 15.30 3.93 -8.41
CA ASN A 12 15.94 5.19 -8.02
C ASN A 12 15.05 6.08 -7.15
N LEU A 13 13.73 5.88 -7.18
CA LEU A 13 12.75 6.54 -6.30
C LEU A 13 12.44 5.73 -5.04
N GLY A 14 13.16 4.62 -4.79
CA GLY A 14 12.97 3.77 -3.62
C GLY A 14 11.87 2.71 -3.77
N VAL A 15 11.33 2.53 -4.98
CA VAL A 15 10.33 1.49 -5.28
C VAL A 15 11.01 0.38 -6.09
N GLN A 16 11.32 -0.73 -5.43
CA GLN A 16 12.12 -1.81 -5.99
C GLN A 16 11.33 -3.11 -6.11
N LEU A 17 11.75 -3.96 -7.04
CA LEU A 17 11.31 -5.35 -7.05
C LEU A 17 11.89 -6.06 -5.82
N ASN A 18 11.08 -6.90 -5.18
CA ASN A 18 11.53 -7.73 -4.07
C ASN A 18 12.59 -8.75 -4.54
N GLU A 19 13.37 -9.24 -3.58
CA GLU A 19 14.36 -10.29 -3.84
C GLU A 19 13.72 -11.52 -4.51
N GLY A 20 14.36 -12.02 -5.57
CA GLY A 20 13.86 -13.15 -6.34
C GLY A 20 12.71 -12.84 -7.31
N ILE A 21 12.32 -11.56 -7.45
CA ILE A 21 11.36 -11.10 -8.48
C ILE A 21 12.11 -10.51 -9.67
N SER A 22 11.64 -10.80 -10.87
CA SER A 22 12.26 -10.42 -12.13
C SER A 22 11.28 -9.74 -13.09
N ILE A 23 11.81 -9.15 -14.16
CA ILE A 23 11.00 -8.65 -15.29
C ILE A 23 10.15 -9.77 -15.91
N ASP A 24 10.63 -11.02 -15.89
CA ASP A 24 9.87 -12.15 -16.41
C ASP A 24 8.61 -12.45 -15.58
N ASP A 25 8.59 -12.09 -14.29
CA ASP A 25 7.38 -12.17 -13.47
C ASP A 25 6.34 -11.13 -13.93
N LEU A 26 6.77 -9.92 -14.29
CA LEU A 26 5.88 -8.89 -14.85
C LEU A 26 5.33 -9.33 -16.22
N LEU A 27 6.21 -9.84 -17.08
CA LEU A 27 5.85 -10.29 -18.42
C LEU A 27 4.96 -11.54 -18.45
N TYR A 28 4.85 -12.25 -17.33
CA TYR A 28 3.88 -13.33 -17.17
C TYR A 28 2.44 -12.79 -17.13
N SER A 29 2.21 -11.67 -16.44
CA SER A 29 0.88 -11.07 -16.28
C SER A 29 0.44 -10.26 -17.50
N PHE A 30 1.35 -9.46 -18.06
CA PHE A 30 1.04 -8.60 -19.21
C PHE A 30 2.14 -8.63 -20.26
N ASP A 31 1.74 -8.47 -21.52
CA ASP A 31 2.72 -8.29 -22.59
C ASP A 31 3.52 -6.99 -22.41
N ARG A 32 4.75 -6.98 -22.91
CA ARG A 32 5.64 -5.81 -22.86
C ARG A 32 5.01 -4.52 -23.40
N ARG A 33 4.19 -4.61 -24.46
CA ARG A 33 3.58 -3.43 -25.08
C ARG A 33 2.59 -2.74 -24.15
N LYS A 34 1.94 -3.47 -23.24
CA LYS A 34 1.05 -2.88 -22.22
C LYS A 34 1.82 -1.93 -21.30
N TYR A 35 3.01 -2.32 -20.86
CA TYR A 35 3.88 -1.47 -20.03
C TYR A 35 4.45 -0.28 -20.79
N GLU A 36 4.88 -0.49 -22.04
CA GLU A 36 5.63 0.53 -22.78
C GLU A 36 4.74 1.57 -23.46
N ARG A 37 3.46 1.26 -23.72
CA ARG A 37 2.50 2.17 -24.35
C ARG A 37 2.06 3.31 -23.42
N ARG A 38 1.87 3.02 -22.13
CA ARG A 38 1.59 4.00 -21.08
C ARG A 38 2.54 3.70 -19.92
N PRO A 39 3.78 4.23 -19.97
CA PRO A 39 4.76 3.99 -18.91
C PRO A 39 4.19 4.28 -17.53
N PHE A 40 4.62 3.49 -16.54
CA PHE A 40 4.24 3.55 -15.13
C PHE A 40 2.78 3.19 -14.80
N ASP A 41 1.82 3.34 -15.71
CA ASP A 41 0.39 3.13 -15.42
C ASP A 41 0.12 1.71 -14.89
N ILE A 42 0.39 0.69 -15.71
CA ILE A 42 0.20 -0.71 -15.32
C ILE A 42 1.36 -1.24 -14.47
N LEU A 43 2.55 -0.66 -14.60
CA LEU A 43 3.69 -1.06 -13.78
C LEU A 43 3.42 -0.79 -12.30
N LEU A 44 2.92 0.40 -11.94
CA LEU A 44 2.62 0.74 -10.55
C LEU A 44 1.55 -0.16 -9.95
N PHE A 45 0.54 -0.55 -10.75
CA PHE A 45 -0.45 -1.56 -10.35
C PHE A 45 0.23 -2.90 -10.02
N MET A 46 1.10 -3.38 -10.91
CA MET A 46 1.80 -4.65 -10.70
C MET A 46 2.76 -4.60 -9.52
N MET A 47 3.48 -3.48 -9.31
CA MET A 47 4.38 -3.33 -8.17
C MET A 47 3.65 -3.51 -6.83
N GLY A 48 2.39 -3.09 -6.76
CA GLY A 48 1.55 -3.27 -5.57
C GLY A 48 0.88 -4.63 -5.44
N SER A 49 1.00 -5.50 -6.44
CA SER A 49 0.28 -6.76 -6.53
C SER A 49 1.13 -7.96 -6.12
N GLU A 50 0.46 -9.10 -5.91
CA GLU A 50 1.13 -10.40 -5.78
C GLU A 50 1.57 -10.92 -7.14
N VAL A 51 2.61 -11.76 -7.14
CA VAL A 51 3.11 -12.42 -8.33
C VAL A 51 2.15 -13.53 -8.73
N GLU A 52 1.62 -13.43 -9.94
CA GLU A 52 0.58 -14.32 -10.47
C GLU A 52 1.12 -15.68 -10.97
N ARG A 53 2.28 -16.11 -10.48
CA ARG A 53 2.87 -17.41 -10.80
C ARG A 53 3.64 -18.00 -9.62
N GLU A 54 3.77 -19.33 -9.63
CA GLU A 54 4.51 -20.09 -8.62
C GLU A 54 5.96 -19.58 -8.43
N PRO A 55 6.48 -19.58 -7.19
CA PRO A 55 5.77 -19.88 -5.95
C PRO A 55 4.80 -18.75 -5.54
N TRP A 56 3.59 -19.11 -5.10
CA TRP A 56 2.52 -18.20 -4.70
C TRP A 56 2.84 -17.43 -3.40
N GLY A 57 2.16 -16.30 -3.18
CA GLY A 57 2.29 -15.48 -1.97
C GLY A 57 3.52 -14.56 -1.96
N ARG A 58 4.17 -14.37 -3.11
CA ARG A 58 5.23 -13.36 -3.28
C ARG A 58 4.61 -12.06 -3.75
N SER A 59 5.07 -10.92 -3.25
CA SER A 59 4.71 -9.60 -3.78
C SER A 59 5.78 -9.07 -4.74
N PHE A 60 5.38 -8.31 -5.77
CA PHE A 60 6.34 -7.65 -6.65
C PHE A 60 7.23 -6.65 -5.89
N SER A 61 6.63 -5.88 -4.98
CA SER A 61 7.34 -4.94 -4.11
C SER A 61 6.74 -4.93 -2.71
N SER A 62 7.57 -4.70 -1.69
CA SER A 62 7.10 -4.34 -0.35
C SER A 62 6.89 -2.83 -0.19
N GLN A 63 7.36 -2.00 -1.13
CA GLN A 63 7.24 -0.53 -1.11
C GLN A 63 6.02 0.01 -1.87
N VAL A 64 5.18 -0.88 -2.40
CA VAL A 64 3.91 -0.55 -3.04
C VAL A 64 2.86 -1.55 -2.58
N TRP A 65 1.63 -1.09 -2.42
CA TRP A 65 0.51 -1.97 -2.12
C TRP A 65 -0.71 -1.59 -2.93
N ASN A 66 -1.20 -2.52 -3.75
CA ASN A 66 -2.50 -2.41 -4.38
C ASN A 66 -3.55 -2.81 -3.34
N PHE A 67 -4.08 -1.81 -2.64
CA PHE A 67 -4.94 -1.98 -1.48
C PHE A 67 -6.41 -1.92 -1.88
N ASP A 68 -7.03 -3.10 -1.89
CA ASP A 68 -8.47 -3.23 -1.96
C ASP A 68 -9.08 -2.95 -0.59
N THR A 69 -9.96 -1.95 -0.53
CA THR A 69 -10.62 -1.54 0.72
C THR A 69 -11.79 -2.45 1.09
N GLU A 70 -12.27 -3.31 0.19
CA GLU A 70 -13.27 -4.37 0.45
C GLU A 70 -12.60 -5.62 1.09
N CYS A 71 -11.88 -5.43 2.21
CA CYS A 71 -11.05 -6.49 2.82
C CYS A 71 -11.32 -6.77 4.31
N VAL A 72 -12.45 -6.30 4.85
CA VAL A 72 -12.86 -6.52 6.23
C VAL A 72 -13.76 -7.76 6.31
N TYR A 73 -13.23 -8.87 6.81
CA TYR A 73 -13.94 -10.16 6.85
C TYR A 73 -14.13 -10.72 8.27
N GLY A 74 -13.85 -9.91 9.29
CA GLY A 74 -13.93 -10.30 10.70
C GLY A 74 -12.61 -10.08 11.45
N PRO A 75 -12.40 -10.78 12.58
CA PRO A 75 -11.25 -10.55 13.44
C PRO A 75 -9.91 -10.78 12.71
N GLY A 76 -8.95 -9.88 12.90
CA GLY A 76 -7.65 -9.93 12.24
C GLY A 76 -7.56 -9.08 10.97
N SER A 77 -8.67 -8.57 10.43
CA SER A 77 -8.65 -7.74 9.21
C SER A 77 -7.85 -6.44 9.42
N TYR A 78 -8.13 -5.70 10.49
CA TYR A 78 -7.40 -4.46 10.75
C TYR A 78 -5.96 -4.72 11.18
N THR A 79 -5.70 -5.81 11.91
CA THR A 79 -4.33 -6.21 12.25
C THR A 79 -3.48 -6.38 10.98
N LYS A 80 -3.97 -7.12 9.98
CA LYS A 80 -3.25 -7.31 8.71
C LYS A 80 -3.03 -6.00 7.94
N ILE A 81 -4.01 -5.11 7.93
CA ILE A 81 -3.90 -3.80 7.26
C ILE A 81 -2.80 -2.96 7.93
N VAL A 82 -2.81 -2.87 9.27
CA VAL A 82 -1.80 -2.09 10.01
C VAL A 82 -0.40 -2.67 9.81
N GLU A 83 -0.24 -4.00 9.89
CA GLU A 83 1.04 -4.68 9.61
C GLU A 83 1.53 -4.37 8.18
N ARG A 84 0.62 -4.39 7.19
CA ARG A 84 0.97 -4.09 5.81
C ARG A 84 1.36 -2.63 5.61
N LEU A 85 0.72 -1.68 6.29
CA LEU A 85 1.12 -0.27 6.29
C LEU A 85 2.51 -0.07 6.92
N CYS A 86 2.80 -0.73 8.04
CA CYS A 86 4.12 -0.70 8.67
C CYS A 86 5.20 -1.30 7.76
N LEU A 87 4.89 -2.40 7.07
CA LEU A 87 5.78 -2.99 6.07
C LEU A 87 6.01 -2.04 4.88
N LEU A 88 4.95 -1.39 4.38
CA LEU A 88 5.04 -0.39 3.31
C LEU A 88 5.94 0.78 3.70
N ALA A 89 5.88 1.18 4.98
CA ALA A 89 6.74 2.21 5.54
C ALA A 89 8.19 1.74 5.81
N GLY A 90 8.51 0.46 5.57
CA GLY A 90 9.82 -0.14 5.83
C GLY A 90 10.11 -0.37 7.31
N MET A 91 9.07 -0.41 8.16
CA MET A 91 9.19 -0.50 9.61
C MET A 91 8.23 -1.57 10.18
N PRO A 92 8.42 -2.85 9.85
CA PRO A 92 7.49 -3.93 10.26
C PRO A 92 7.33 -4.07 11.78
N GLU A 93 8.37 -3.74 12.55
CA GLU A 93 8.38 -3.82 14.02
C GLU A 93 7.89 -2.53 14.71
N LEU A 94 7.39 -1.55 13.95
CA LEU A 94 6.97 -0.25 14.50
C LEU A 94 5.77 -0.38 15.44
N VAL A 95 4.83 -1.24 15.06
CA VAL A 95 3.59 -1.44 15.80
C VAL A 95 3.76 -2.59 16.78
N THR A 96 3.28 -2.39 18.00
CA THR A 96 3.27 -3.40 19.07
C THR A 96 1.89 -3.48 19.69
N ASP A 97 1.61 -4.55 20.44
CA ASP A 97 0.31 -4.79 21.09
C ASP A 97 -0.90 -4.67 20.15
N LEU A 98 -0.70 -4.93 18.85
CA LEU A 98 -1.71 -4.82 17.81
C LEU A 98 -2.77 -5.91 17.93
N ARG A 99 -4.02 -5.50 18.06
CA ARG A 99 -5.19 -6.38 18.12
C ARG A 99 -6.39 -5.67 17.53
N ASP A 100 -7.26 -6.44 16.89
CA ASP A 100 -8.59 -6.00 16.50
C ASP A 100 -9.62 -7.08 16.86
N ASP A 101 -10.87 -6.66 16.85
CA ASP A 101 -12.02 -7.55 16.81
C ASP A 101 -13.06 -6.88 15.93
N VAL A 102 -13.65 -7.66 15.03
CA VAL A 102 -14.64 -7.18 14.07
C VAL A 102 -15.75 -8.21 14.00
N ASP A 103 -16.93 -7.85 14.45
CA ASP A 103 -18.13 -8.67 14.34
C ASP A 103 -19.10 -8.02 13.36
N LEU A 104 -19.08 -8.52 12.12
CA LEU A 104 -19.97 -8.07 11.04
C LEU A 104 -21.45 -8.37 11.33
N HIS A 105 -21.75 -9.32 12.22
CA HIS A 105 -23.13 -9.64 12.56
C HIS A 105 -23.73 -8.65 13.55
N SER A 106 -22.98 -8.31 14.61
CA SER A 106 -23.42 -7.32 15.59
C SER A 106 -23.17 -5.87 15.13
N GLY A 107 -22.26 -5.66 14.18
CA GLY A 107 -21.83 -4.34 13.73
C GLY A 107 -20.86 -3.66 14.71
N GLU A 108 -20.25 -4.43 15.62
CA GLU A 108 -19.28 -3.93 16.59
C GLU A 108 -17.85 -4.24 16.12
N ALA A 109 -16.98 -3.23 16.14
CA ALA A 109 -15.58 -3.39 15.79
C ALA A 109 -14.68 -2.42 16.56
N TRP A 110 -13.45 -2.85 16.82
CA TRP A 110 -12.42 -2.01 17.44
C TRP A 110 -11.01 -2.41 16.99
N LEU A 111 -10.09 -1.45 17.07
CA LEU A 111 -8.67 -1.61 16.80
C LEU A 111 -7.85 -1.02 17.95
N ARG A 112 -6.87 -1.77 18.45
CA ARG A 112 -5.92 -1.34 19.47
C ARG A 112 -4.49 -1.61 19.01
N TYR A 113 -3.59 -0.67 19.27
CA TYR A 113 -2.16 -0.82 18.99
C TYR A 113 -1.32 0.17 19.80
N THR A 114 0.00 -0.04 19.79
CA THR A 114 0.99 0.86 20.37
C THR A 114 2.03 1.20 19.31
N ILE A 115 2.24 2.50 19.07
CA ILE A 115 3.31 3.05 18.23
C ILE A 115 4.08 4.08 19.06
N ASP A 116 5.41 4.02 19.06
CA ASP A 116 6.29 4.91 19.82
C ASP A 116 5.92 5.01 21.32
N GLY A 117 5.48 3.90 21.91
CA GLY A 117 5.04 3.81 23.31
C GLY A 117 3.68 4.45 23.61
N LYS A 118 2.96 4.95 22.59
CA LYS A 118 1.64 5.53 22.72
C LYS A 118 0.57 4.52 22.35
N GLU A 119 -0.23 4.13 23.34
CA GLU A 119 -1.39 3.27 23.13
C GLU A 119 -2.53 4.02 22.44
N ARG A 120 -3.15 3.34 21.47
CA ARG A 120 -4.33 3.77 20.72
C ARG A 120 -5.42 2.74 20.86
N HIS A 121 -6.65 3.21 20.97
CA HIS A 121 -7.84 2.37 20.93
C HIS A 121 -8.93 3.13 20.18
N TRP A 122 -9.36 2.56 19.06
CA TRP A 122 -10.35 3.12 18.16
C TRP A 122 -11.58 2.22 18.14
N THR A 123 -12.76 2.82 18.23
CA THR A 123 -13.98 2.19 17.75
C THR A 123 -14.00 2.32 16.23
N VAL A 124 -14.24 1.22 15.55
CA VAL A 124 -14.24 1.13 14.08
C VAL A 124 -15.68 1.13 13.59
N GLU A 125 -15.97 1.92 12.57
CA GLU A 125 -17.27 1.85 11.88
C GLU A 125 -17.33 0.61 10.97
N VAL A 126 -18.30 -0.28 11.21
CA VAL A 126 -18.52 -1.46 10.35
C VAL A 126 -19.35 -1.07 9.14
N MET A 127 -18.77 -1.17 7.95
CA MET A 127 -19.40 -0.84 6.67
C MET A 127 -19.35 -2.04 5.71
N ASP A 128 -20.13 -3.07 6.00
CA ASP A 128 -20.05 -4.36 5.30
C ASP A 128 -18.60 -4.90 5.33
N ASP A 129 -17.98 -5.15 4.18
CA ASP A 129 -16.60 -5.58 4.05
C ASP A 129 -15.60 -4.43 3.82
N TRP A 130 -16.04 -3.18 3.94
CA TRP A 130 -15.21 -2.00 3.69
C TRP A 130 -14.44 -1.53 4.93
N VAL A 131 -13.23 -1.03 4.69
CA VAL A 131 -12.41 -0.37 5.70
C VAL A 131 -12.96 1.00 6.09
N ASP A 132 -13.09 1.24 7.39
CA ASP A 132 -13.22 2.57 7.98
C ASP A 132 -12.01 3.46 7.65
N SER A 133 -12.20 4.33 6.67
CA SER A 133 -11.22 5.29 6.19
C SER A 133 -10.74 6.28 7.26
N MET A 134 -11.59 6.64 8.23
CA MET A 134 -11.22 7.57 9.29
C MET A 134 -10.24 6.90 10.25
N THR A 135 -10.57 5.69 10.73
CA THR A 135 -9.65 4.91 11.58
C THR A 135 -8.33 4.65 10.84
N LEU A 136 -8.39 4.29 9.56
CA LEU A 136 -7.19 4.09 8.74
C LEU A 136 -6.31 5.35 8.66
N SER A 137 -6.92 6.53 8.51
CA SER A 137 -6.20 7.80 8.45
C SER A 137 -5.42 8.09 9.74
N TYR A 138 -5.98 7.74 10.91
CA TYR A 138 -5.30 7.91 12.19
C TYR A 138 -4.11 6.96 12.35
N VAL A 139 -4.25 5.71 11.89
CA VAL A 139 -3.13 4.76 11.85
C VAL A 139 -2.01 5.30 10.96
N MET A 140 -2.34 5.71 9.74
CA MET A 140 -1.37 6.28 8.80
C MET A 140 -0.66 7.49 9.41
N ALA A 141 -1.39 8.40 10.06
CA ALA A 141 -0.82 9.57 10.72
C ALA A 141 0.14 9.20 11.87
N ASP A 142 -0.13 8.12 12.61
CA ASP A 142 0.79 7.63 13.64
C ASP A 142 2.04 6.95 13.03
N ILE A 143 1.97 6.43 11.79
CA ILE A 143 3.10 5.83 11.08
C ILE A 143 3.97 6.90 10.39
N GLU A 144 3.37 7.95 9.80
CA GLU A 144 4.09 9.01 9.08
C GLU A 144 5.16 9.70 9.93
N ARG A 145 6.41 9.71 9.43
CA ARG A 145 7.59 10.27 10.09
C ARG A 145 8.70 10.56 9.09
N ASP A 146 9.76 11.21 9.56
CA ASP A 146 10.99 11.45 8.79
C ASP A 146 10.77 12.14 7.42
N GLY A 147 9.74 12.98 7.31
CA GLY A 147 9.39 13.69 6.08
C GLY A 147 8.79 12.80 4.98
N LYS A 148 8.33 11.59 5.34
CA LYS A 148 7.67 10.65 4.46
C LYS A 148 6.19 10.51 4.79
N HIS A 149 5.38 10.45 3.74
CA HIS A 149 3.93 10.43 3.79
C HIS A 149 3.34 9.31 2.93
N PHE A 150 2.10 8.92 3.24
CA PHE A 150 1.34 8.02 2.38
C PHE A 150 0.79 8.77 1.17
N TYR A 151 1.00 8.20 -0.01
CA TYR A 151 0.43 8.66 -1.27
C TYR A 151 -0.38 7.55 -1.90
N SER A 152 -1.44 7.91 -2.61
CA SER A 152 -2.29 6.98 -3.34
C SER A 152 -2.38 7.33 -4.82
N LYS A 153 -2.51 6.30 -5.65
CA LYS A 153 -3.01 6.41 -7.03
C LYS A 153 -4.27 5.58 -7.16
N ASP A 154 -5.32 6.19 -7.68
CA ASP A 154 -6.54 5.46 -8.04
C ASP A 154 -6.28 4.54 -9.25
N ASN A 155 -6.77 3.30 -9.17
CA ASN A 155 -6.77 2.35 -10.29
C ASN A 155 -8.18 1.95 -10.75
N GLY A 156 -9.22 2.55 -10.17
CA GLY A 156 -10.64 2.35 -10.49
C GLY A 156 -11.32 1.21 -9.71
N GLN A 157 -10.55 0.37 -9.01
CA GLN A 157 -11.07 -0.73 -8.19
C GLN A 157 -10.51 -0.72 -6.77
N ALA A 158 -9.28 -0.25 -6.62
CA ALA A 158 -8.51 -0.22 -5.40
C ALA A 158 -7.63 1.05 -5.40
N MET A 159 -6.91 1.27 -4.30
CA MET A 159 -5.91 2.34 -4.24
C MET A 159 -4.50 1.75 -4.21
N ILE A 160 -3.62 2.26 -5.07
CA ILE A 160 -2.21 1.89 -5.04
C ILE A 160 -1.53 2.82 -4.03
N LEU A 161 -1.10 2.28 -2.90
CA LEU A 161 -0.44 2.99 -1.81
C LEU A 161 1.08 2.96 -1.93
N PHE A 162 1.68 4.09 -1.56
CA PHE A 162 3.13 4.32 -1.48
C PHE A 162 3.44 5.03 -0.16
N TYR A 163 4.66 4.84 0.34
CA TYR A 163 5.21 5.62 1.46
C TYR A 163 6.52 6.29 1.03
N LEU A 164 6.46 7.58 0.73
CA LEU A 164 7.51 8.30 0.01
C LEU A 164 7.87 9.62 0.68
N ASP A 165 9.11 10.07 0.49
CA ASP A 165 9.45 11.45 0.76
C ASP A 165 8.88 12.38 -0.32
N THR A 166 8.88 13.68 -0.02
CA THR A 166 8.29 14.70 -0.89
C THR A 166 8.91 14.74 -2.29
N GLU A 167 10.22 14.51 -2.42
CA GLU A 167 10.90 14.62 -3.72
C GLU A 167 10.61 13.38 -4.59
N ALA A 168 10.67 12.19 -4.00
CA ALA A 168 10.27 10.94 -4.66
C ALA A 168 8.79 10.98 -5.08
N ALA A 169 7.91 11.49 -4.22
CA ALA A 169 6.49 11.64 -4.54
C ALA A 169 6.24 12.62 -5.69
N LYS A 170 6.91 13.78 -5.71
CA LYS A 170 6.81 14.75 -6.82
C LYS A 170 7.22 14.14 -8.14
N GLU A 171 8.35 13.45 -8.17
CA GLU A 171 8.84 12.84 -9.41
C GLU A 171 7.95 11.68 -9.86
N LEU A 172 7.52 10.81 -8.94
CA LEU A 172 6.59 9.73 -9.27
C LEU A 172 5.25 10.27 -9.77
N ASN A 173 4.75 11.36 -9.19
CA ASN A 173 3.53 12.03 -9.62
C ASN A 173 3.67 12.58 -11.06
N ARG A 174 4.82 13.20 -11.37
CA ARG A 174 5.13 13.66 -12.74
C ARG A 174 5.19 12.50 -13.75
N LEU A 175 5.76 11.37 -13.35
CA LEU A 175 5.87 10.17 -14.19
C LEU A 175 4.53 9.46 -14.43
N SER A 176 3.58 9.62 -13.50
CA SER A 176 2.27 8.98 -13.52
C SER A 176 1.13 9.89 -14.00
N ASP A 177 1.44 10.93 -14.80
CA ASP A 177 0.47 11.88 -15.35
C ASP A 177 -0.36 12.60 -14.27
N HIS A 178 0.31 12.99 -13.19
CA HIS A 178 -0.27 13.70 -12.05
C HIS A 178 -1.36 12.93 -11.29
N ALA A 179 -1.31 11.59 -11.30
CA ALA A 179 -2.30 10.73 -10.68
C ALA A 179 -2.06 10.41 -9.19
N LEU A 180 -0.95 10.85 -8.60
CA LEU A 180 -0.63 10.63 -7.19
C LEU A 180 -1.22 11.75 -6.31
N THR A 181 -1.89 11.35 -5.24
CA THR A 181 -2.46 12.24 -4.22
C THR A 181 -1.94 11.87 -2.83
N PRO A 182 -1.62 12.82 -1.94
CA PRO A 182 -1.45 12.53 -0.52
C PRO A 182 -2.72 11.86 0.04
N VAL A 183 -2.56 10.85 0.89
CA VAL A 183 -3.71 10.19 1.53
C VAL A 183 -4.25 11.05 2.67
N LEU A 184 -3.35 11.62 3.47
CA LEU A 184 -3.69 12.60 4.49
C LEU A 184 -3.60 13.99 3.86
N LEU A 185 -4.65 14.78 4.00
CA LEU A 185 -4.61 16.19 3.64
C LEU A 185 -3.86 16.95 4.73
N ASP A 186 -2.92 17.81 4.34
CA ASP A 186 -2.31 18.77 5.26
C ASP A 186 -3.43 19.60 5.92
N SER A 187 -3.58 19.46 7.24
CA SER A 187 -4.52 20.23 8.06
C SER A 187 -4.04 21.66 8.32
#